data_AF-A0A0G4KIZ4-F1
#
_entry.id   AF-A0A0G4KIZ4-F1
#
_cell.length_a   1.000
_cell.length_b   1.000
_cell.length_c   1.000
_cell.angle_alpha   90.00
_cell.angle_beta   90.00
_cell.angle_gamma   90.00
#
_symmetry.space_group_name_H-M   'P 1'
#
loop_
_entity.id
_entity.type
_entity.pdbx_description
1 polymer ?
#
loop_
_entity_poly.entity_id
_entity_poly.type
_entity_poly.pdbx_seq_one_letter_code
_entity_poly.pdbx_strand_id
1 'polypeptide(L)'
;MLDETFESAHVLVPSSDINAYTLGRIAQQYIVIACLPESQYGTNNAAIVLTNLIRTFSSVRMALMVGIGGDVPGRTDMRLGDVVVGTRVMQYDMGTISDKGRLKRTAVARVMDLLPGTTVSSLRSRPRAAALPVARGPAGRASPAPWI
;
A
#
# COMPACT_ATOMS: atom_id res chain seq x y z
N MET A 1 -5.47 14.06 5.02
CA MET A 1 -5.31 14.57 6.40
C MET A 1 -6.45 14.01 7.23
N LEU A 2 -6.23 13.74 8.53
CA LEU A 2 -7.33 13.38 9.44
C LEU A 2 -8.16 14.64 9.74
N ASP A 3 -9.46 14.49 9.92
CA ASP A 3 -10.33 15.61 10.31
C ASP A 3 -10.13 15.94 11.79
N GLU A 4 -9.97 14.90 12.61
CA GLU A 4 -9.71 14.97 14.05
C GLU A 4 -8.63 13.96 14.43
N THR A 5 -7.76 14.34 15.36
CA THR A 5 -6.74 13.47 15.97
C THR A 5 -7.08 13.27 17.43
N PHE A 6 -6.98 12.02 17.90
CA PHE A 6 -7.21 11.66 19.31
C PHE A 6 -5.89 11.45 20.03
N GLU A 7 -5.83 11.85 21.30
CA GLU A 7 -4.66 11.64 22.13
C GLU A 7 -4.49 10.15 22.45
N SER A 8 -3.31 9.60 22.16
CA SER A 8 -3.02 8.16 22.34
C SER A 8 -2.97 7.72 23.81
N ALA A 9 -3.10 8.64 24.77
CA ALA A 9 -2.98 8.39 26.22
C ALA A 9 -4.00 7.38 26.77
N HIS A 10 -5.08 7.08 26.02
CA HIS A 10 -6.15 6.17 26.44
C HIS A 10 -6.08 4.78 25.79
N VAL A 11 -5.09 4.50 24.94
CA VAL A 11 -4.96 3.17 24.32
C VAL A 11 -3.95 2.32 25.06
N LEU A 12 -4.45 1.19 25.59
CA LEU A 12 -3.61 0.15 26.18
C LEU A 12 -2.95 -0.66 25.07
N VAL A 13 -1.76 -0.22 24.66
CA VAL A 13 -0.91 -0.96 23.71
C VAL A 13 -0.14 -2.04 24.49
N PRO A 14 -0.21 -3.32 24.11
CA PRO A 14 0.57 -4.38 24.75
C PRO A 14 2.07 -4.08 24.66
N SER A 15 2.86 -4.43 25.69
CA SER A 15 4.32 -4.21 25.69
C SER A 15 5.08 -4.93 24.56
N SER A 16 4.45 -5.93 23.93
CA SER A 16 5.01 -6.64 22.77
C SER A 16 4.73 -5.94 21.43
N ASP A 17 3.92 -4.89 21.42
CA ASP A 17 3.68 -4.04 20.25
C ASP A 17 4.53 -2.78 20.38
N ILE A 18 5.54 -2.68 19.52
CA ILE A 18 6.50 -1.57 19.48
C ILE A 18 6.11 -0.48 18.48
N ASN A 19 4.93 -0.58 17.86
CA ASN A 19 4.49 0.39 16.88
C ASN A 19 4.08 1.71 17.53
N ALA A 20 4.35 2.81 16.83
CA ALA A 20 3.78 4.11 17.15
C ALA A 20 2.48 4.31 16.36
N TYR A 21 1.42 4.74 17.05
CA TYR A 21 0.10 4.95 16.46
C TYR A 21 -0.34 6.41 16.54
N THR A 22 -0.91 6.88 15.44
CA THR A 22 -1.74 8.08 15.40
C THR A 22 -3.20 7.66 15.26
N LEU A 23 -4.04 8.11 16.18
CA LEU A 23 -5.46 7.81 16.20
C LEU A 23 -6.23 9.04 15.75
N GLY A 24 -7.31 8.82 15.02
CA GLY A 24 -8.16 9.92 14.60
C GLY A 24 -9.40 9.47 13.88
N ARG A 25 -9.99 10.41 13.17
CA ARG A 25 -11.25 10.22 12.46
C ARG A 25 -11.25 11.00 11.16
N ILE A 26 -11.84 10.41 10.12
CA ILE A 26 -12.26 11.12 8.90
C ILE A 26 -13.75 10.85 8.72
N ALA A 27 -14.54 11.91 8.59
CA ALA A 27 -16.00 11.84 8.59
C ALA A 27 -16.49 10.94 9.76
N GLN A 28 -17.28 9.91 9.49
CA GLN A 28 -17.83 9.01 10.52
C GLN A 28 -16.97 7.74 10.74
N GLN A 29 -15.72 7.72 10.27
CA GLN A 29 -14.86 6.54 10.31
C GLN A 29 -13.64 6.77 11.20
N TYR A 30 -13.44 5.88 12.17
CA TYR A 30 -12.24 5.87 13.01
C TYR A 30 -11.06 5.29 12.23
N ILE A 31 -9.90 5.94 12.35
CA ILE A 31 -8.68 5.60 11.63
C ILE A 31 -7.54 5.45 12.61
N VAL A 32 -6.77 4.38 12.43
CA VAL A 32 -5.49 4.14 13.11
C VAL A 32 -4.41 4.15 12.05
N ILE A 33 -3.40 5.00 12.24
CA ILE A 33 -2.25 5.11 11.35
C ILE A 33 -1.02 4.60 12.11
N ALA A 34 -0.29 3.67 11.51
CA ALA A 34 1.04 3.28 11.96
C ALA A 34 2.06 3.54 10.86
N CYS A 35 3.26 3.94 11.27
CA CYS A 35 4.39 4.14 10.37
C CYS A 35 5.41 3.02 10.59
N LEU A 36 6.11 2.66 9.51
CA LEU A 36 7.31 1.82 9.65
C LEU A 36 8.36 2.57 10.49
N PRO A 37 9.13 1.86 11.33
CA PRO A 37 10.26 2.46 12.01
C PRO A 37 11.24 3.05 11.00
N GLU A 38 11.92 4.13 11.40
CA GLU A 38 12.97 4.73 10.57
C GLU A 38 14.00 3.68 10.17
N SER A 39 14.45 3.73 8.91
CA SER A 39 15.38 2.76 8.29
C SER A 39 14.90 1.31 8.16
N GLN A 40 13.70 0.96 8.63
CA GLN A 40 13.15 -0.40 8.57
C GLN A 40 12.08 -0.53 7.47
N TYR A 41 12.50 -0.38 6.22
CA TYR A 41 11.64 -0.59 5.06
C TYR A 41 11.51 -2.08 4.69
N GLY A 42 10.63 -2.40 3.74
CA GLY A 42 10.45 -3.74 3.19
C GLY A 42 9.15 -4.43 3.61
N THR A 43 8.85 -5.53 2.92
CA THR A 43 7.59 -6.29 3.05
C THR A 43 7.42 -6.93 4.42
N ASN A 44 8.50 -7.48 4.99
CA ASN A 44 8.48 -8.13 6.30
C ASN A 44 8.17 -7.15 7.43
N ASN A 45 8.85 -5.99 7.45
CA ASN A 45 8.60 -4.95 8.45
C ASN A 45 7.18 -4.41 8.32
N ALA A 46 6.68 -4.20 7.10
CA ALA A 46 5.30 -3.76 6.86
C ALA A 46 4.28 -4.80 7.36
N ALA A 47 4.54 -6.09 7.14
CA ALA A 47 3.71 -7.16 7.66
C ALA A 47 3.69 -7.22 9.19
N ILE A 48 4.85 -7.04 9.84
CA ILE A 48 4.96 -7.00 11.31
C ILE A 48 4.16 -5.83 11.88
N VAL A 49 4.36 -4.62 11.35
CA VAL A 49 3.63 -3.42 11.79
C VAL A 49 2.12 -3.62 11.65
N LEU A 50 1.66 -4.10 10.49
CA LEU A 50 0.24 -4.33 10.26
C LEU A 50 -0.34 -5.43 11.15
N THR A 51 0.42 -6.51 11.38
CA THR A 51 0.00 -7.62 12.25
C THR A 51 -0.20 -7.13 13.68
N ASN A 52 0.73 -6.35 14.19
CA ASN A 52 0.63 -5.73 15.51
C ASN A 52 -0.55 -4.74 15.58
N LEU A 53 -0.76 -3.90 14.55
CA LEU A 53 -1.89 -2.98 14.48
C LEU A 53 -3.23 -3.71 14.59
N ILE A 54 -3.43 -4.77 13.80
CA ILE A 54 -4.69 -5.53 13.82
C ILE A 54 -4.87 -6.24 15.16
N ARG A 55 -3.78 -6.73 15.76
CA ARG A 55 -3.82 -7.39 17.08
C ARG A 55 -4.18 -6.41 18.20
N THR A 56 -3.65 -5.19 18.17
CA THR A 56 -3.89 -4.15 19.17
C THR A 56 -5.26 -3.50 18.98
N PHE A 57 -5.70 -3.31 17.74
CA PHE A 57 -6.99 -2.70 17.40
C PHE A 57 -7.91 -3.71 16.71
N SER A 58 -8.51 -4.61 17.49
CA SER A 58 -9.40 -5.67 17.00
C SER A 58 -10.66 -5.18 16.25
N SER A 59 -11.01 -3.90 16.38
CA SER A 59 -12.13 -3.28 15.66
C SER A 59 -11.78 -2.83 14.24
N VAL A 60 -10.52 -2.98 13.81
CA VAL A 60 -10.10 -2.66 12.44
C VAL A 60 -10.72 -3.66 11.46
N ARG A 61 -11.55 -3.15 10.55
CA ARG A 61 -12.26 -3.98 9.54
C ARG A 61 -11.55 -4.02 8.19
N MET A 62 -10.73 -3.01 7.89
CA MET A 62 -10.00 -2.87 6.64
C MET A 62 -8.67 -2.17 6.93
N ALA A 63 -7.63 -2.57 6.22
CA ALA A 63 -6.32 -1.92 6.27
C ALA A 63 -5.89 -1.51 4.87
N LEU A 64 -5.27 -0.34 4.77
CA LEU A 64 -4.67 0.18 3.55
C LEU A 64 -3.18 0.39 3.78
N MET A 65 -2.35 -0.15 2.88
CA MET A 65 -0.93 0.18 2.82
C MET A 65 -0.73 1.33 1.82
N VAL A 66 -0.17 2.44 2.30
CA VAL A 66 0.14 3.60 1.47
C VAL A 66 1.66 3.75 1.42
N GLY A 67 2.20 3.94 0.22
CA GLY A 67 3.62 4.12 0.01
C GLY A 67 3.88 4.66 -1.39
N ILE A 68 5.14 5.02 -1.63
CA ILE A 68 5.60 5.39 -2.96
C ILE A 68 5.92 4.11 -3.75
N GLY A 69 5.61 4.13 -5.04
CA GLY A 69 5.91 3.04 -5.97
C GLY A 69 6.50 3.58 -7.26
N GLY A 70 7.36 2.79 -7.90
CA GLY A 70 7.81 3.04 -9.27
C GLY A 70 6.90 2.34 -10.27
N ASP A 71 6.79 2.90 -11.47
CA ASP A 71 6.15 2.23 -12.61
C ASP A 71 7.18 1.51 -13.48
N VAL A 72 6.75 0.44 -14.14
CA VAL A 72 7.50 -0.25 -15.17
C VAL A 72 6.84 0.06 -16.51
N PRO A 73 7.57 0.59 -17.51
CA PRO A 73 7.00 1.00 -18.79
C PRO A 73 6.09 -0.07 -19.39
N GLY A 74 4.81 0.28 -19.56
CA GLY A 74 3.78 -0.64 -20.02
C GLY A 74 2.78 0.03 -20.95
N ARG A 75 1.55 -0.52 -20.99
CA ARG A 75 0.45 0.04 -21.80
C ARG A 75 -0.23 1.24 -21.14
N THR A 76 -0.02 1.43 -19.85
CA THR A 76 -0.60 2.53 -19.08
C THR A 76 0.47 3.61 -18.92
N ASP A 77 0.13 4.86 -19.25
CA ASP A 77 1.00 6.03 -19.02
C ASP A 77 0.85 6.48 -17.56
N MET A 78 1.63 5.90 -16.65
CA MET A 78 1.70 6.35 -15.26
C MET A 78 2.74 7.46 -15.13
N ARG A 79 2.36 8.57 -14.51
CA ARG A 79 3.21 9.76 -14.34
C ARG A 79 3.51 9.99 -12.86
N LEU A 80 4.62 10.68 -12.60
CA LEU A 80 4.96 11.12 -11.25
C LEU A 80 3.83 12.00 -10.70
N GLY A 81 3.32 11.64 -9.52
CA GLY A 81 2.17 12.29 -8.89
C GLY A 81 0.83 11.56 -9.10
N ASP A 82 0.77 10.56 -9.99
CA ASP A 82 -0.42 9.71 -10.09
C ASP A 82 -0.57 8.83 -8.83
N VAL A 83 -1.82 8.72 -8.35
CA VAL A 83 -2.19 7.81 -7.26
C VAL A 83 -2.77 6.53 -7.87
N VAL A 84 -2.11 5.40 -7.60
CA VAL A 84 -2.50 4.10 -8.12
C VAL A 84 -3.08 3.24 -7.01
N VAL A 85 -4.22 2.61 -7.28
CA VAL A 85 -4.86 1.64 -6.36
C VAL A 85 -4.68 0.24 -6.91
N GLY A 86 -3.88 -0.57 -6.21
CA GLY A 86 -3.64 -1.97 -6.56
C GLY A 86 -4.88 -2.83 -6.31
N THR A 87 -5.47 -3.38 -7.38
CA THR A 87 -6.58 -4.36 -7.27
C THR A 87 -6.08 -5.79 -7.16
N ARG A 88 -4.81 -6.02 -7.49
CA ARG A 88 -4.11 -7.30 -7.41
C ARG A 88 -2.68 -7.06 -6.95
N VAL A 89 -2.21 -7.84 -5.99
CA VAL A 89 -0.85 -7.74 -5.43
C VAL A 89 -0.19 -9.11 -5.51
N MET A 90 1.06 -9.15 -5.97
CA MET A 90 1.83 -10.38 -6.10
C MET A 90 3.27 -10.13 -5.63
N GLN A 91 3.82 -11.04 -4.84
CA GLN A 91 5.23 -11.00 -4.43
C GLN A 91 6.10 -11.45 -5.61
N TYR A 92 6.89 -10.54 -6.19
CA TYR A 92 7.55 -10.77 -7.48
C TYR A 92 8.85 -11.59 -7.38
N ASP A 93 9.50 -11.50 -6.22
CA ASP A 93 10.71 -12.20 -5.79
C ASP A 93 10.45 -13.64 -5.34
N MET A 94 9.18 -14.00 -5.07
CA MET A 94 8.84 -15.37 -4.68
C MET A 94 8.81 -16.31 -5.89
N GLY A 95 9.85 -17.14 -5.97
CA GLY A 95 9.99 -18.15 -7.00
C GLY A 95 11.05 -19.17 -6.66
N THR A 96 11.07 -20.26 -7.42
CA THR A 96 12.11 -21.29 -7.31
C THR A 96 13.05 -21.20 -8.49
N ILE A 97 14.32 -21.50 -8.28
CA ILE A 97 15.28 -21.63 -9.39
C ILE A 97 15.08 -23.02 -9.99
N SER A 98 14.69 -23.09 -11.25
CA SER A 98 14.65 -24.33 -12.01
C SER A 98 16.08 -24.82 -12.29
N ASP A 99 16.26 -26.13 -12.50
CA ASP A 99 17.52 -26.78 -12.89
C ASP A 99 18.31 -26.08 -14.02
N LYS A 100 17.64 -25.25 -14.82
CA LYS A 100 18.25 -24.41 -15.89
C LYS A 100 18.67 -23.00 -15.42
N GLY A 101 18.76 -22.74 -14.13
CA GLY A 101 19.15 -21.43 -13.56
C GLY A 101 18.10 -20.31 -13.75
N ARG A 102 16.87 -20.65 -14.16
CA ARG A 102 15.80 -19.65 -14.39
C ARG A 102 14.91 -19.54 -13.16
N LEU A 103 14.63 -18.30 -12.73
CA LEU A 103 13.62 -18.02 -11.71
C LEU A 103 12.22 -18.33 -12.27
N LYS A 104 11.60 -19.37 -11.72
CA LYS A 104 10.20 -19.69 -11.93
C LYS A 104 9.40 -19.05 -10.80
N ARG A 105 8.68 -17.95 -11.11
CA ARG A 105 7.78 -17.33 -10.14
C ARG A 105 6.68 -18.29 -9.74
N THR A 106 6.47 -18.42 -8.45
CA THR A 106 5.43 -19.28 -7.85
C THR A 106 4.39 -18.49 -7.08
N ALA A 107 4.54 -17.16 -7.03
CA ALA A 107 3.60 -16.29 -6.37
C ALA A 107 2.21 -16.32 -6.99
N VAL A 108 1.21 -16.42 -6.12
CA VAL A 108 -0.20 -16.26 -6.47
C VAL A 108 -0.59 -14.82 -6.20
N ALA A 109 -1.17 -14.17 -7.22
CA ALA A 109 -1.70 -12.82 -7.04
C ALA A 109 -2.88 -12.85 -6.08
N ARG A 110 -2.80 -12.05 -5.02
CA ARG A 110 -3.92 -11.80 -4.10
C ARG A 110 -4.78 -10.69 -4.68
N VAL A 111 -6.09 -10.91 -4.69
CA VAL A 111 -7.09 -9.96 -5.15
C VAL A 111 -7.70 -9.28 -3.92
N MET A 112 -8.09 -8.02 -4.07
CA MET A 112 -8.79 -7.28 -3.01
C MET A 112 -10.12 -7.97 -2.64
N ASP A 113 -10.43 -8.03 -1.35
CA ASP A 113 -11.72 -8.55 -0.87
C ASP A 113 -12.90 -7.67 -1.32
N LEU A 114 -14.11 -8.22 -1.28
CA LEU A 114 -15.31 -7.65 -1.90
C LEU A 114 -15.62 -6.19 -1.47
N LEU A 115 -15.43 -5.85 -0.20
CA LEU A 115 -15.79 -4.52 0.34
C LEU A 115 -14.92 -3.38 -0.24
N PRO A 116 -13.57 -3.47 -0.21
CA PRO A 116 -12.74 -2.53 -0.97
C PRO A 116 -12.99 -2.58 -2.49
N GLY A 117 -13.25 -3.77 -3.04
CA GLY A 117 -13.45 -3.98 -4.47
C GLY A 117 -14.66 -3.24 -5.06
N THR A 118 -15.79 -3.21 -4.35
CA THR A 118 -16.99 -2.46 -4.79
C THR A 118 -16.76 -0.95 -4.75
N THR A 119 -16.01 -0.47 -3.75
CA THR A 119 -15.63 0.95 -3.65
C THR A 119 -14.74 1.35 -4.82
N VAL A 120 -13.74 0.54 -5.17
CA VAL A 120 -12.89 0.78 -6.36
C VAL A 120 -13.72 0.75 -7.65
N SER A 121 -14.67 -0.17 -7.77
CA SER A 121 -15.56 -0.25 -8.93
C SER A 121 -16.43 1.00 -9.07
N SER A 122 -16.94 1.53 -7.94
CA SER A 122 -17.71 2.76 -7.89
C SER A 122 -16.86 4.01 -8.16
N LEU A 123 -15.58 3.98 -7.79
CA LEU A 123 -14.63 5.04 -8.10
C LEU A 123 -14.27 5.05 -9.59
N ARG A 124 -14.15 3.87 -10.21
CA ARG A 124 -13.89 3.71 -11.65
C ARG A 124 -15.07 4.11 -12.54
N SER A 125 -16.31 3.98 -12.06
CA SER A 125 -17.50 4.36 -12.83
C SER A 125 -17.73 5.87 -12.91
N ARG A 126 -17.03 6.67 -12.09
CA ARG A 126 -17.09 8.13 -12.16
C ARG A 126 -16.30 8.60 -13.40
N PRO A 127 -16.91 9.43 -14.28
CA PRO A 127 -16.19 9.98 -15.42
C PRO A 127 -14.99 10.79 -14.93
N ARG A 128 -13.85 10.59 -15.57
CA ARG A 128 -12.63 11.37 -15.30
C ARG A 128 -12.96 12.85 -15.60
N ALA A 129 -12.99 13.70 -14.58
CA ALA A 129 -12.93 15.13 -14.81
C ALA A 129 -11.68 15.39 -15.67
N ALA A 130 -11.86 16.01 -16.83
CA ALA A 130 -10.84 16.13 -17.87
C ALA A 130 -9.55 16.71 -17.28
N ALA A 131 -8.49 15.91 -17.21
CA ALA A 131 -7.17 16.38 -16.85
C ALA A 131 -6.59 17.15 -18.04
N LEU A 132 -6.18 18.41 -17.80
CA LEU A 132 -5.48 19.24 -18.77
C LEU A 132 -4.16 18.56 -19.21
N PRO A 133 -3.73 18.70 -20.47
CA PRO A 133 -2.51 18.08 -20.96
C PRO A 133 -1.28 18.73 -20.32
N VAL A 134 -0.54 17.96 -19.52
CA VAL A 134 0.80 18.35 -19.02
C VAL A 134 1.85 17.99 -20.08
N ALA A 135 2.68 18.97 -20.43
CA ALA A 135 3.72 18.87 -21.46
C ALA A 135 4.72 17.73 -21.19
N ARG A 136 5.16 17.07 -22.27
CA ARG A 136 6.08 15.92 -22.26
C ARG A 136 7.52 16.38 -22.01
N GLY A 137 8.13 15.96 -20.91
CA GLY A 137 9.59 15.96 -20.75
C GLY A 137 10.22 14.68 -21.36
N PRO A 138 11.49 14.70 -21.75
CA PRO A 138 12.14 13.57 -22.42
C PRO A 138 12.24 12.34 -21.51
N ALA A 139 11.96 11.16 -22.08
CA ALA A 139 11.98 9.88 -21.40
C ALA A 139 13.42 9.51 -20.96
N GLY A 140 13.71 9.66 -19.67
CA GLY A 140 14.92 9.15 -19.04
C GLY A 140 14.83 7.63 -18.90
N ARG A 141 15.85 6.92 -19.39
CA ARG A 141 15.98 5.47 -19.32
C ARG A 141 16.31 5.06 -17.88
N ALA A 142 15.32 4.64 -17.11
CA ALA A 142 15.54 4.12 -15.76
C ALA A 142 16.13 2.69 -15.85
N SER A 143 17.29 2.51 -15.23
CA SER A 143 17.94 1.21 -15.02
C SER A 143 17.09 0.35 -14.06
N PRO A 144 17.00 -0.98 -14.24
CA PRO A 144 16.34 -1.86 -13.29
C PRO A 144 17.20 -1.95 -12.02
N ALA A 145 16.90 -1.10 -11.03
CA ALA A 145 17.36 -1.33 -9.66
C ALA A 145 16.54 -2.48 -9.07
N PRO A 146 17.16 -3.47 -8.40
CA PRO A 146 16.43 -4.49 -7.69
C PRO A 146 15.83 -3.85 -6.44
N TRP A 147 14.49 -3.77 -6.40
CA TRP A 147 13.76 -3.55 -5.16
C TRP A 147 13.02 -4.84 -4.82
N ILE A 148 13.57 -5.52 -3.82
CA ILE A 148 13.04 -6.32 -2.70
C ILE A 148 14.24 -7.13 -2.20
#